data_AF-A0A1S3C529-F1
#
_entry.id   AF-A0A1S3C529-F1
#
_cell.length_a   1.000
_cell.length_b   1.000
_cell.length_c   1.000
_cell.angle_alpha   90.00
_cell.angle_beta   90.00
_cell.angle_gamma   90.00
#
_symmetry.space_group_name_H-M   'P 1'
#
loop_
_entity.id
_entity.type
_entity.pdbx_description
1 polymer ?
#
loop_
_entity_poly.entity_id
_entity_poly.type
_entity_poly.pdbx_seq_one_letter_code
_entity_poly.pdbx_strand_id
1 'polypeptide(L)'
;MAQKSLIYSFVARGTVILAEHSDFTGNFTNIAFQCLQRLPASNNRFTYTCDGHTFNYLLNDGFTYCVVAVEAAGRQVPMACLERIKENFDRTYGGGKASVAVAKSLNKEFGPKMKGHMQYCVDHPEESSKLMQVKAQVSDVKAVMIENIDKILERGTKIEDLVDKTENLRSQPLSSHINSNYHSCLLVNPDRVMMWFFT
;
A
#
# COMPACT_ATOMS: atom_id res chain seq x y z
N MET A 1 -6.00 8.83 18.37
CA MET A 1 -5.15 8.36 17.26
C MET A 1 -5.95 7.29 16.53
N ALA A 2 -6.42 7.57 15.31
CA ALA A 2 -7.16 6.56 14.55
C ALA A 2 -6.21 5.40 14.23
N GLN A 3 -6.50 4.21 14.75
CA GLN A 3 -5.77 3.00 14.36
C GLN A 3 -5.97 2.79 12.87
N LYS A 4 -4.88 2.67 12.10
CA LYS A 4 -4.95 2.41 10.67
C LYS A 4 -5.66 1.07 10.45
N SER A 5 -6.86 1.15 9.91
CA SER A 5 -7.73 -0.01 9.72
C SER A 5 -7.30 -0.88 8.52
N LEU A 6 -6.54 -0.30 7.59
CA LEU A 6 -5.93 -0.98 6.45
C LEU A 6 -4.40 -1.00 6.66
N ILE A 7 -3.78 -2.15 6.46
CA ILE A 7 -2.39 -2.43 6.86
C ILE A 7 -1.48 -2.53 5.63
N TYR A 8 -1.90 -3.33 4.65
CA TYR A 8 -1.13 -3.68 3.47
C TYR A 8 -2.03 -3.81 2.25
N SER A 9 -1.54 -3.45 1.08
CA SER A 9 -2.25 -3.66 -0.18
C SER A 9 -1.27 -3.93 -1.32
N PHE A 10 -1.70 -4.72 -2.30
CA PHE A 10 -0.94 -4.94 -3.52
C PHE A 10 -1.83 -5.22 -4.73
N VAL A 11 -1.20 -5.10 -5.91
CA VAL A 11 -1.73 -5.55 -7.20
C VAL A 11 -0.72 -6.52 -7.81
N ALA A 12 -1.19 -7.69 -8.21
CA ALA A 12 -0.40 -8.77 -8.78
C ALA A 12 -0.98 -9.25 -10.12
N ARG A 13 -0.10 -9.80 -10.96
CA ARG A 13 -0.46 -10.55 -12.18
C ARG A 13 -0.05 -12.00 -11.96
N GLY A 14 -1.01 -12.89 -11.79
CA GLY A 14 -0.76 -14.23 -11.26
C GLY A 14 -0.10 -14.14 -9.88
N THR A 15 1.09 -14.71 -9.73
CA THR A 15 1.89 -14.63 -8.49
C THR A 15 2.91 -13.48 -8.49
N VAL A 16 2.98 -12.66 -9.54
CA VAL A 16 3.95 -11.56 -9.65
C VAL A 16 3.34 -10.27 -9.11
N ILE A 17 3.80 -9.80 -7.95
CA ILE A 17 3.40 -8.51 -7.39
C ILE A 17 3.99 -7.38 -8.25
N LEU A 18 3.11 -6.56 -8.86
CA LEU A 18 3.49 -5.44 -9.72
C LEU A 18 3.65 -4.14 -8.93
N ALA A 19 2.73 -3.92 -7.99
CA ALA A 19 2.72 -2.79 -7.08
C ALA A 19 2.29 -3.24 -5.67
N GLU A 20 2.93 -2.74 -4.63
CA GLU A 20 2.57 -2.97 -3.23
C GLU A 20 2.80 -1.71 -2.38
N HIS A 21 2.05 -1.60 -1.29
CA HIS A 21 2.18 -0.54 -0.31
C HIS A 21 1.86 -1.12 1.07
N SER A 22 2.75 -0.88 2.03
CA SER A 22 2.56 -1.23 3.43
C SER A 22 2.86 -0.01 4.29
N ASP A 23 2.01 0.26 5.26
CA ASP A 23 2.29 1.24 6.32
C ASP A 23 2.98 0.60 7.54
N PHE A 24 3.11 -0.73 7.52
CA PHE A 24 3.62 -1.53 8.61
C PHE A 24 4.72 -2.47 8.13
N THR A 25 5.74 -2.65 8.96
CA THR A 25 6.74 -3.71 8.77
C THR A 25 6.26 -4.93 9.54
N GLY A 26 6.18 -6.07 8.87
CA GLY A 26 5.72 -7.31 9.50
C GLY A 26 5.44 -8.42 8.48
N ASN A 27 4.98 -9.57 8.98
CA ASN A 27 4.76 -10.78 8.18
C ASN A 27 3.50 -10.75 7.30
N PHE A 28 2.70 -9.69 7.34
CA PHE A 28 1.49 -9.58 6.52
C PHE A 28 1.76 -9.69 5.02
N THR A 29 2.90 -9.17 4.55
CA THR A 29 3.30 -9.26 3.14
C THR A 29 3.50 -10.70 2.70
N ASN A 30 4.19 -11.50 3.53
CA ASN A 30 4.48 -12.91 3.26
C ASN A 30 3.20 -13.75 3.34
N ILE A 31 2.37 -13.54 4.36
CA ILE A 31 1.09 -14.25 4.50
C ILE A 31 0.17 -13.93 3.31
N ALA A 32 0.06 -12.66 2.94
CA ALA A 32 -0.76 -12.25 1.81
C ALA A 32 -0.26 -12.85 0.47
N PHE A 33 1.05 -13.03 0.33
CA PHE A 33 1.65 -13.73 -0.80
C PHE A 33 1.37 -15.25 -0.79
N GLN A 34 1.45 -15.92 0.37
CA GLN A 34 1.10 -17.33 0.49
C GLN A 34 -0.38 -17.58 0.15
N CYS A 35 -1.27 -16.70 0.61
CA CYS A 35 -2.68 -16.72 0.26
C CYS A 35 -2.91 -16.52 -1.25
N LEU A 36 -2.16 -15.60 -1.88
CA LEU A 36 -2.19 -15.37 -3.34
C LEU A 36 -1.90 -16.65 -4.13
N GLN A 37 -0.94 -17.46 -3.68
CA GLN A 37 -0.56 -18.71 -4.35
C GLN A 37 -1.63 -19.81 -4.28
N ARG A 38 -2.59 -19.69 -3.36
CA ARG A 38 -3.65 -20.69 -3.13
C ARG A 38 -5.04 -20.22 -3.58
N LEU A 39 -5.17 -19.05 -4.19
CA LEU A 39 -6.46 -18.56 -4.66
C LEU A 39 -7.06 -19.53 -5.68
N PRO A 40 -8.28 -20.04 -5.46
CA PRO A 40 -8.90 -20.95 -6.39
C PRO A 40 -9.43 -20.19 -7.62
N ALA A 41 -9.37 -20.79 -8.80
CA ALA A 41 -9.77 -20.15 -10.06
C ALA A 41 -11.29 -19.97 -10.23
N SER A 42 -12.10 -20.50 -9.30
CA SER A 42 -13.56 -20.61 -9.46
C SER A 42 -14.32 -19.33 -9.11
N ASN A 43 -13.76 -18.50 -8.22
CA ASN A 43 -14.39 -17.28 -7.75
C ASN A 43 -13.47 -16.08 -7.97
N ASN A 44 -14.04 -14.89 -7.97
CA ASN A 44 -13.27 -13.66 -8.15
C ASN A 44 -13.16 -12.82 -6.87
N ARG A 45 -13.80 -13.22 -5.78
CA ARG A 45 -13.72 -12.53 -4.48
C ARG A 45 -13.48 -13.53 -3.36
N PHE A 46 -12.44 -13.29 -2.58
CA PHE A 46 -12.05 -14.13 -1.44
C PHE A 46 -11.71 -13.27 -0.24
N THR A 47 -12.07 -13.73 0.94
CA THR A 47 -11.63 -13.15 2.19
C THR A 47 -11.06 -14.24 3.08
N TYR A 48 -9.79 -14.13 3.40
CA TYR A 48 -9.15 -14.97 4.38
C TYR A 48 -9.11 -14.27 5.73
N THR A 49 -9.38 -14.97 6.82
CA THR A 49 -9.33 -14.40 8.18
C THR A 49 -8.22 -15.07 8.99
N CYS A 50 -7.48 -14.31 9.79
CA CYS A 50 -6.42 -14.79 10.67
C CYS A 50 -6.20 -13.83 11.84
N ASP A 51 -6.23 -14.30 13.09
CA ASP A 51 -5.83 -13.53 14.28
C ASP A 51 -6.35 -12.07 14.31
N GLY A 52 -7.65 -11.87 14.06
CA GLY A 52 -8.28 -10.55 14.05
C GLY A 52 -7.93 -9.66 12.84
N HIS A 53 -7.36 -10.26 11.78
CA HIS A 53 -7.06 -9.63 10.51
C HIS A 53 -7.79 -10.32 9.36
N THR A 54 -8.05 -9.56 8.31
CA THR A 54 -8.72 -10.01 7.10
C THR A 54 -7.84 -9.71 5.88
N PHE A 55 -7.63 -10.70 5.03
CA PHE A 55 -6.92 -10.61 3.77
C PHE A 55 -7.94 -10.73 2.66
N ASN A 56 -8.16 -9.65 1.95
CA ASN A 56 -9.27 -9.49 1.03
C ASN A 56 -8.74 -9.47 -0.40
N TYR A 57 -9.27 -10.32 -1.27
CA TYR A 57 -8.82 -10.49 -2.65
C TYR A 57 -9.95 -10.24 -3.63
N LEU A 58 -9.60 -9.56 -4.72
CA LEU A 58 -10.43 -9.37 -5.91
C LEU A 58 -9.62 -9.79 -7.14
N LEU A 59 -10.15 -10.70 -7.95
CA LEU A 59 -9.57 -11.08 -9.24
C LEU A 59 -10.37 -10.40 -10.35
N ASN A 60 -9.69 -9.68 -11.24
CA ASN A 60 -10.31 -9.03 -12.37
C ASN A 60 -9.32 -8.96 -13.53
N ASP A 61 -9.76 -9.40 -14.72
CA ASP A 61 -8.98 -9.28 -15.97
C ASP A 61 -7.53 -9.82 -15.90
N GLY A 62 -7.33 -10.94 -15.18
CA GLY A 62 -6.00 -11.53 -14.99
C GLY A 62 -5.11 -10.85 -13.94
N PHE A 63 -5.60 -9.80 -13.30
CA PHE A 63 -4.97 -9.16 -12.15
C PHE A 63 -5.65 -9.56 -10.85
N THR A 64 -4.86 -9.60 -9.78
CA THR A 64 -5.31 -9.86 -8.42
C THR A 64 -4.99 -8.65 -7.54
N TYR A 65 -6.00 -8.13 -6.88
CA TYR A 65 -5.92 -7.00 -5.96
C TYR A 65 -6.10 -7.53 -4.55
N CYS A 66 -5.26 -7.08 -3.62
CA CYS A 66 -5.31 -7.49 -2.22
C CYS A 66 -5.33 -6.29 -1.29
N VAL A 67 -6.14 -6.37 -0.23
CA VAL A 67 -6.14 -5.43 0.90
C VAL A 67 -6.19 -6.22 2.21
N VAL A 68 -5.21 -5.98 3.07
CA VAL A 68 -5.17 -6.51 4.44
C VAL A 68 -5.71 -5.44 5.37
N ALA A 69 -6.69 -5.83 6.19
CA ALA A 69 -7.37 -4.95 7.12
C ALA A 69 -7.53 -5.62 8.49
N VAL A 70 -7.62 -4.83 9.55
CA VAL A 70 -8.09 -5.34 10.85
C VAL A 70 -9.56 -5.76 10.72
N GLU A 71 -9.97 -6.82 11.41
CA GLU A 71 -11.34 -7.33 11.36
C GLU A 71 -12.36 -6.28 11.82
N ALA A 72 -11.98 -5.42 12.76
CA ALA A 72 -12.79 -4.30 13.25
C ALA A 72 -13.14 -3.27 12.15
N ALA A 73 -12.42 -3.23 11.03
CA ALA A 73 -12.74 -2.38 9.88
C ALA A 73 -14.02 -2.81 9.14
N GLY A 74 -14.51 -4.03 9.43
CA GLY A 74 -15.61 -4.64 8.71
C GLY A 74 -15.24 -5.02 7.27
N ARG A 75 -16.20 -5.61 6.55
CA ARG A 75 -15.97 -6.14 5.19
C ARG A 75 -16.16 -5.11 4.09
N GLN A 76 -17.01 -4.10 4.32
CA GLN A 76 -17.38 -3.14 3.29
C GLN A 76 -16.22 -2.19 2.94
N VAL A 77 -15.48 -1.73 3.94
CA VAL A 77 -14.34 -0.82 3.74
C VAL A 77 -13.22 -1.45 2.89
N PRO A 78 -12.67 -2.63 3.23
CA PRO A 78 -11.62 -3.24 2.41
C PRO A 78 -12.11 -3.65 1.02
N MET A 79 -13.35 -4.12 0.89
CA MET A 79 -13.95 -4.40 -0.42
C MET A 79 -14.07 -3.13 -1.27
N ALA A 80 -14.54 -2.02 -0.71
CA ALA A 80 -14.66 -0.75 -1.42
C ALA A 80 -13.28 -0.22 -1.84
N CYS A 81 -12.28 -0.40 -0.97
CA CYS A 81 -10.89 -0.07 -1.27
C CYS A 81 -10.36 -0.87 -2.46
N LEU A 82 -10.62 -2.18 -2.51
CA LEU A 82 -10.26 -3.03 -3.64
C LEU A 82 -10.86 -2.54 -4.96
N GLU A 83 -12.17 -2.22 -4.99
CA GLU A 83 -12.81 -1.70 -6.20
C GLU A 83 -12.21 -0.36 -6.64
N ARG A 84 -11.91 0.55 -5.70
CA ARG A 84 -11.28 1.84 -6.01
C ARG A 84 -9.86 1.67 -6.56
N ILE A 85 -9.07 0.79 -5.95
CA ILE A 85 -7.71 0.48 -6.43
C ILE A 85 -7.78 -0.15 -7.82
N LYS A 86 -8.70 -1.09 -8.03
CA LYS A 86 -8.95 -1.73 -9.33
C LYS A 86 -9.30 -0.70 -10.40
N GLU A 87 -10.33 0.12 -10.19
CA GLU A 87 -10.76 1.15 -11.13
C GLU A 87 -9.63 2.15 -11.46
N ASN A 88 -8.80 2.51 -10.46
CA ASN A 88 -7.65 3.38 -10.69
C ASN A 88 -6.53 2.69 -11.49
N PHE A 89 -6.27 1.42 -11.19
CA PHE A 89 -5.27 0.61 -11.88
C PHE A 89 -5.67 0.38 -13.35
N ASP A 90 -6.92 -0.01 -13.59
CA ASP A 90 -7.47 -0.25 -14.92
C ASP A 90 -7.43 1.03 -15.76
N ARG A 91 -7.79 2.18 -15.17
CA ARG A 91 -7.69 3.48 -15.84
C ARG A 91 -6.25 3.89 -16.18
N THR A 92 -5.29 3.50 -15.35
CA THR A 92 -3.88 3.88 -15.53
C THR A 92 -3.13 2.91 -16.47
N TYR A 93 -3.48 1.61 -16.43
CA TYR A 93 -2.70 0.54 -17.05
C TYR A 93 -3.50 -0.39 -17.98
N GLY A 94 -4.79 -0.15 -18.19
CA GLY A 94 -5.68 -0.95 -19.03
C GLY A 94 -5.28 -1.01 -20.51
N GLY A 95 -4.30 -0.22 -20.95
CA GLY A 95 -3.68 -0.30 -22.28
C GLY A 95 -2.58 -1.36 -22.43
N GLY A 96 -2.46 -2.32 -21.51
CA GLY A 96 -1.51 -3.44 -21.61
C GLY A 96 -0.13 -3.22 -20.97
N LYS A 97 0.17 -2.01 -20.46
CA LYS A 97 1.43 -1.72 -19.73
C LYS A 97 1.62 -2.63 -18.52
N ALA A 98 0.54 -2.98 -17.82
CA ALA A 98 0.59 -3.92 -16.68
C ALA A 98 0.80 -5.38 -17.10
N SER A 99 0.41 -5.77 -18.32
CA SER A 99 0.50 -7.15 -18.80
C SER A 99 1.95 -7.61 -19.01
N VAL A 100 2.88 -6.68 -19.27
CA VAL A 100 4.32 -6.94 -19.44
C VAL A 100 5.18 -6.41 -18.30
N ALA A 101 4.56 -5.82 -17.28
CA ALA A 101 5.27 -5.29 -16.12
C ALA A 101 6.02 -6.41 -15.38
N VAL A 102 7.19 -6.06 -14.84
CA VAL A 102 8.02 -6.95 -14.03
C VAL A 102 7.73 -6.71 -12.54
N ALA A 103 8.20 -7.61 -11.69
CA ALA A 103 7.95 -7.54 -10.25
C ALA A 103 8.33 -6.15 -9.69
N LYS A 104 7.42 -5.56 -8.92
CA LYS A 104 7.57 -4.27 -8.23
C LYS A 104 7.89 -3.07 -9.13
N SER A 105 7.83 -3.20 -10.47
CA SER A 105 8.18 -2.10 -11.38
C SER A 105 7.22 -0.92 -11.30
N LEU A 106 5.99 -1.15 -10.84
CA LEU A 106 4.96 -0.13 -10.73
C LEU A 106 4.90 0.53 -9.34
N ASN A 107 5.70 0.07 -8.36
CA ASN A 107 5.70 0.61 -6.99
C ASN A 107 5.87 2.14 -6.96
N LYS A 108 6.82 2.68 -7.74
CA LYS A 108 7.13 4.12 -7.73
C LYS A 108 5.97 4.98 -8.22
N GLU A 109 5.19 4.49 -9.18
CA GLU A 109 4.11 5.23 -9.82
C GLU A 109 2.75 4.98 -9.13
N PHE A 110 2.50 3.73 -8.73
CA PHE A 110 1.20 3.30 -8.20
C PHE A 110 1.17 3.16 -6.68
N GLY A 111 2.29 2.89 -6.01
CA GLY A 111 2.36 2.78 -4.55
C GLY A 111 1.79 4.00 -3.81
N PRO A 112 2.19 5.25 -4.15
CA PRO A 112 1.62 6.45 -3.54
C PRO A 112 0.11 6.61 -3.81
N LYS A 113 -0.37 6.24 -5.00
CA LYS A 113 -1.79 6.27 -5.35
C LYS A 113 -2.57 5.27 -4.50
N MET A 114 -2.04 4.06 -4.35
CA MET A 114 -2.63 3.00 -3.55
C MET A 114 -2.72 3.39 -2.07
N LYS A 115 -1.65 3.98 -1.52
CA LYS A 115 -1.69 4.58 -0.17
C LYS A 115 -2.81 5.62 -0.03
N GLY A 116 -2.95 6.50 -1.01
CA GLY A 116 -4.02 7.51 -1.03
C GLY A 116 -5.43 6.89 -1.02
N HIS A 117 -5.65 5.84 -1.80
CA HIS A 117 -6.93 5.11 -1.81
C HIS A 117 -7.20 4.39 -0.50
N MET A 118 -6.19 3.76 0.11
CA MET A 118 -6.32 3.13 1.41
C MET A 118 -6.73 4.15 2.48
N GLN A 119 -6.02 5.28 2.54
CA GLN A 119 -6.33 6.33 3.50
C GLN A 119 -7.74 6.90 3.31
N TYR A 120 -8.11 7.19 2.05
CA TYR A 120 -9.45 7.72 1.74
C TYR A 120 -10.58 6.77 2.17
N CYS A 121 -10.41 5.46 2.00
CA CYS A 121 -11.43 4.47 2.40
C CYS A 121 -11.61 4.40 3.92
N VAL A 122 -10.53 4.63 4.69
CA VAL A 122 -10.57 4.70 6.15
C VAL A 122 -11.20 5.99 6.63
N ASP A 123 -10.91 7.12 5.96
CA ASP A 123 -11.45 8.43 6.32
C ASP A 123 -12.93 8.58 5.94
N HIS A 124 -13.41 7.86 4.93
CA HIS A 124 -14.79 7.93 4.41
C HIS A 124 -15.47 6.53 4.38
N PRO A 125 -15.71 5.91 5.55
CA PRO A 125 -16.28 4.56 5.61
C PRO A 125 -17.74 4.51 5.14
N GLU A 126 -18.51 5.58 5.32
CA GLU A 126 -19.91 5.69 4.89
C GLU A 126 -20.08 5.69 3.36
N GLU A 127 -19.19 6.39 2.64
CA GLU A 127 -19.14 6.37 1.19
C GLU A 127 -18.70 4.99 0.66
N SER A 128 -17.72 4.39 1.32
CA SER A 128 -17.23 3.04 1.02
C SER A 128 -18.35 2.00 1.17
N SER A 129 -19.14 2.11 2.24
CA SER A 129 -20.32 1.27 2.48
C SER A 129 -21.38 1.44 1.39
N LYS A 130 -21.74 2.68 1.04
CA LYS A 130 -22.70 2.98 -0.03
C LYS A 130 -22.23 2.45 -1.39
N LEU A 131 -20.95 2.66 -1.74
CA LEU A 131 -20.38 2.15 -2.98
C LEU A 131 -20.52 0.63 -3.07
N MET A 132 -20.22 -0.07 -1.97
CA MET A 132 -20.37 -1.53 -1.91
C MET A 132 -21.83 -1.97 -2.01
N GLN A 133 -22.76 -1.26 -1.39
CA GLN A 133 -24.19 -1.54 -1.50
C GLN A 133 -24.71 -1.35 -2.93
N VAL A 134 -24.32 -0.28 -3.60
CA VAL A 134 -24.71 -0.01 -5.00
C VAL A 134 -24.08 -1.05 -5.94
N LYS A 135 -22.80 -1.36 -5.78
CA LYS A 135 -22.14 -2.41 -6.60
C LYS A 135 -22.74 -3.78 -6.37
N ALA A 136 -23.24 -4.07 -5.16
CA ALA A 136 -23.97 -5.31 -4.88
C ALA A 136 -25.34 -5.39 -5.58
N GLN A 137 -25.95 -4.26 -5.92
CA GLN A 137 -27.20 -4.21 -6.68
C GLN A 137 -26.98 -4.26 -8.20
N VAL A 138 -25.82 -3.79 -8.68
CA VAL A 138 -25.52 -3.62 -10.11
C VAL A 138 -24.68 -4.76 -10.68
N SER A 139 -23.95 -5.49 -9.85
CA SER A 139 -23.15 -6.64 -10.26
C SER A 139 -23.70 -7.93 -9.66
N ASP A 140 -23.64 -9.02 -10.43
CA ASP A 140 -23.71 -10.39 -9.90
C ASP A 140 -22.52 -10.59 -8.96
N VAL A 141 -22.64 -10.10 -7.73
CA VAL A 141 -21.65 -10.33 -6.70
C VAL A 141 -21.72 -11.81 -6.39
N LYS A 142 -20.84 -12.57 -7.05
CA LYS A 142 -20.58 -13.95 -6.65
C LYS A 142 -20.28 -13.95 -5.15
N ALA A 143 -20.86 -14.91 -4.43
CA ALA A 143 -20.69 -15.03 -3.00
C ALA A 143 -19.20 -14.91 -2.64
N VAL A 144 -18.88 -14.00 -1.71
CA VAL A 144 -17.50 -13.88 -1.22
C VAL A 144 -17.17 -15.16 -0.49
N MET A 145 -16.15 -15.88 -0.95
CA MET A 145 -15.70 -17.10 -0.28
C MET A 145 -14.84 -16.70 0.91
N ILE A 146 -15.21 -17.16 2.09
CA ILE A 146 -14.55 -16.81 3.35
C ILE A 146 -13.95 -18.06 3.96
N GLU A 147 -12.64 -18.02 4.23
CA GLU A 147 -11.91 -19.15 4.79
C GLU A 147 -10.93 -18.69 5.87
N ASN A 148 -10.69 -19.53 6.88
CA ASN A 148 -9.66 -19.28 7.87
C ASN A 148 -8.32 -19.86 7.39
N ILE A 149 -7.23 -19.10 7.55
CA ILE A 149 -5.90 -19.47 7.07
C ILE A 149 -4.99 -20.11 8.12
N ASP A 150 -5.50 -20.43 9.31
CA ASP A 150 -4.77 -21.20 10.34
C ASP A 150 -4.04 -22.43 9.73
N LYS A 151 -4.66 -23.12 8.77
CA LYS A 151 -4.08 -24.29 8.08
C LYS A 151 -2.96 -23.98 7.07
N ILE A 152 -2.87 -22.74 6.59
CA ILE A 152 -1.81 -22.28 5.67
C ILE A 152 -0.52 -22.04 6.45
N LEU A 153 -0.65 -21.67 7.72
CA LEU A 153 0.43 -21.25 8.61
C LEU A 153 1.12 -22.42 9.36
N GLU A 154 0.57 -23.64 9.27
CA GLU A 154 0.94 -24.83 10.06
C GLU A 154 2.40 -25.32 9.95
N ARG A 155 3.29 -24.73 9.14
CA ARG A 155 4.65 -25.28 8.93
C ARG A 155 5.86 -24.34 8.96
N GLY A 156 5.74 -23.08 9.41
CA GLY A 156 6.98 -22.33 9.70
C GLY A 156 6.92 -20.81 9.76
N THR A 157 5.75 -20.20 9.59
CA THR A 157 5.60 -18.73 9.75
C THR A 157 4.77 -18.49 10.99
N LYS A 158 5.41 -18.64 12.17
CA LYS A 158 4.81 -18.20 13.43
C LYS A 158 4.56 -16.69 13.30
N ILE A 159 3.31 -16.27 13.42
CA ILE A 159 2.86 -14.87 13.36
C ILE A 159 3.27 -14.13 14.65
N GLU A 160 4.48 -14.40 15.17
CA GLU A 160 4.95 -13.82 16.43
C GLU A 160 5.57 -12.43 16.23
N ASP A 161 5.64 -11.94 14.98
CA ASP A 161 6.17 -10.62 14.65
C ASP A 161 5.06 -9.68 14.14
N LEU A 162 4.02 -9.55 14.96
CA LEU A 162 2.91 -8.63 14.74
C LEU A 162 3.32 -7.22 15.21
N VAL A 163 3.76 -6.43 14.24
CA VAL A 163 3.73 -4.95 14.19
C VAL A 163 4.73 -4.22 15.09
N ASP A 164 5.73 -3.61 14.45
CA ASP A 164 6.38 -2.41 14.99
C ASP A 164 5.69 -1.14 14.48
N LYS A 165 5.61 -0.11 15.34
CA LYS A 165 4.83 1.12 15.12
C LYS A 165 5.48 1.96 14.01
N THR A 166 4.68 2.43 13.06
CA THR A 166 5.08 3.39 12.03
C THR A 166 5.73 4.65 12.64
N GLU A 167 7.02 4.88 12.40
CA GLU A 167 7.56 6.24 12.42
C GLU A 167 6.97 6.99 11.23
N ASN A 168 6.09 7.92 11.55
CA ASN A 168 5.46 8.82 10.59
C ASN A 168 6.54 9.71 9.96
N LEU A 169 7.08 9.31 8.80
CA LEU A 169 7.90 10.18 7.96
C LEU A 169 7.02 11.32 7.44
N ARG A 170 6.93 12.36 8.25
CA ARG A 170 6.45 13.69 7.92
C ARG A 170 7.40 14.28 6.87
N SER A 171 7.20 13.92 5.60
CA SER A 171 7.73 14.71 4.49
C SER A 171 6.93 16.01 4.43
N GLN A 172 7.37 17.00 5.22
CA GLN A 172 6.96 18.38 4.99
C GLN A 172 7.45 18.79 3.59
N PRO A 173 6.58 19.29 2.70
CA PRO A 173 7.03 20.11 1.61
C PRO A 173 7.34 21.49 2.21
N LEU A 174 8.60 21.72 2.61
CA LEU A 174 9.05 23.08 2.86
C LEU A 174 9.30 23.74 1.51
N SER A 175 8.23 24.37 1.04
CA SER A 175 8.19 25.59 0.24
C SER A 175 9.54 26.30 0.09
N SER A 176 9.98 26.39 -1.16
CA SER A 176 10.59 27.57 -1.79
C SER A 176 10.90 28.76 -0.87
N HIS A 177 12.19 29.06 -0.72
CA HIS A 177 12.71 30.42 -0.84
C HIS A 177 14.08 30.37 -1.52
N ILE A 178 14.10 30.76 -2.78
CA ILE A 178 15.31 31.23 -3.45
C ILE A 178 15.69 32.52 -2.72
N ASN A 179 16.83 32.56 -2.05
CA ASN A 179 17.51 33.83 -1.79
C ASN A 179 19.02 33.65 -1.91
N SER A 180 19.51 34.07 -3.07
CA SER A 180 20.88 34.47 -3.30
C SER A 180 21.22 35.60 -2.34
N ASN A 181 22.24 35.47 -1.48
CA ASN A 181 23.09 36.60 -1.09
C ASN A 181 24.35 36.14 -0.33
N TYR A 182 25.47 36.32 -1.03
CA TYR A 182 26.76 36.82 -0.57
C TYR A 182 27.16 36.66 0.90
N HIS A 183 28.12 35.76 1.07
CA HIS A 183 29.26 35.78 1.97
C HIS A 183 29.59 37.16 2.60
N SER A 184 29.44 37.27 3.92
CA SER A 184 30.33 38.09 4.76
C SER A 184 30.09 37.76 6.24
N CYS A 185 31.04 37.07 6.87
CA CYS A 185 31.28 37.24 8.30
C CYS A 185 32.77 37.09 8.57
N LEU A 186 33.31 38.23 9.00
CA LEU A 186 34.67 38.59 9.28
C LEU A 186 35.16 38.04 10.64
N LEU A 187 36.49 37.84 10.68
CA LEU A 187 37.44 38.09 11.78
C LEU A 187 37.50 37.15 12.97
N VAL A 188 38.74 36.67 13.21
CA VAL A 188 39.52 36.58 14.48
C VAL A 188 40.79 35.77 14.10
N ASN A 189 42.05 36.14 14.31
CA ASN A 189 42.79 37.28 14.85
C ASN A 189 44.29 37.10 14.45
N PRO A 190 45.27 37.90 14.90
CA PRO A 190 46.38 38.45 14.10
C PRO A 190 47.71 37.68 14.31
N ASP A 191 48.82 38.23 13.83
CA ASP A 191 50.21 37.74 13.93
C ASP A 191 50.66 36.70 12.89
N ARG A 192 51.05 37.17 11.69
CA ARG A 192 52.46 37.10 11.28
C ARG A 192 52.73 37.89 10.00
N VAL A 193 53.65 38.83 10.17
CA VAL A 193 54.42 39.59 9.20
C VAL A 193 55.17 38.65 8.25
N MET A 194 55.08 38.88 6.93
CA MET A 194 56.26 38.97 6.05
C MET A 194 55.89 39.43 4.65
N MET A 195 56.28 40.68 4.37
CA MET A 195 56.56 41.23 3.05
C MET A 195 57.45 40.27 2.26
N TRP A 196 57.10 39.99 1.00
CA TRP A 196 58.08 39.85 -0.07
C TRP A 196 57.48 40.43 -1.36
N PHE A 197 58.02 41.59 -1.75
CA PHE A 197 58.07 42.07 -3.13
C PHE A 197 58.79 41.03 -4.00
N PHE A 198 58.45 40.91 -5.28
CA PHE A 198 59.39 41.15 -6.39
C PHE A 198 58.67 41.09 -7.75
N THR A 199 58.88 42.17 -8.50
CA THR A 199 58.83 42.40 -9.96
C THR A 199 57.68 41.82 -10.80
#